data_AF-A0A9D1S9X0-F1
#
_entry.id   AF-A0A9D1S9X0-F1
#
_cell.length_a   1.000
_cell.length_b   1.000
_cell.length_c   1.000
_cell.angle_alpha   90.00
_cell.angle_beta   90.00
_cell.angle_gamma   90.00
#
_symmetry.space_group_name_H-M   'P 1'
#
loop_
_entity.id
_entity.type
_entity.pdbx_description
1 polymer ?
#
loop_
_entity_poly.entity_id
_entity_poly.type
_entity_poly.pdbx_seq_one_letter_code
_entity_poly.pdbx_strand_id
1 'polypeptide(L)'
;MDIDEKKINMCLEKGKLEVKDHIKFKYIVEILRLFNIHVDGWMKGSYILNEKEGIMFTRNDNAYWKDKFDDEYMYEKCIAQEEKNIEDVNWYWGERKIYIFRKENDAEYEFMGCFVQDPKKLKQLRAQGICNERPYKKIGEEVILTKLKSISD
;
A
#
# COMPACT_ATOMS: atom_id res chain seq x y z
N MET A 1 0.00 22.97 5.26
CA MET A 1 0.24 21.53 5.48
C MET A 1 1.65 21.42 5.99
N ASP A 2 1.83 21.05 7.24
CA ASP A 2 3.16 20.99 7.86
C ASP A 2 3.74 19.59 7.64
N ILE A 3 4.70 19.50 6.73
CA ILE A 3 5.41 18.26 6.40
C ILE A 3 6.58 18.07 7.35
N ASP A 4 6.72 16.87 7.91
CA ASP A 4 7.84 16.53 8.79
C ASP A 4 9.06 16.07 7.98
N GLU A 5 9.82 17.05 7.47
CA GLU A 5 11.05 16.80 6.69
C GLU A 5 12.11 16.05 7.49
N LYS A 6 12.16 16.24 8.82
CA LYS A 6 13.16 15.57 9.67
C LYS A 6 12.93 14.07 9.70
N LYS A 7 11.68 13.64 9.85
CA LYS A 7 11.27 12.23 9.79
C LYS A 7 11.56 11.60 8.43
N ILE A 8 11.27 12.33 7.35
CA ILE A 8 11.58 11.88 5.97
C ILE A 8 13.08 11.69 5.80
N ASN A 9 13.90 12.68 6.18
CA ASN A 9 15.36 12.61 6.07
C ASN A 9 15.94 11.46 6.90
N MET A 10 15.44 11.23 8.12
CA MET A 10 15.84 10.10 8.94
C MET A 10 15.61 8.75 8.23
N CYS A 11 14.46 8.58 7.57
CA CYS A 11 14.17 7.36 6.81
C CYS A 11 15.09 7.22 5.59
N LEU A 12 15.36 8.31 4.88
CA LEU A 12 16.24 8.34 3.71
C LEU A 12 17.71 8.07 4.09
N GLU A 13 18.17 8.57 5.24
CA GLU A 13 19.50 8.30 5.80
C GLU A 13 19.64 6.84 6.23
N LYS A 14 18.62 6.27 6.89
CA LYS A 14 18.55 4.83 7.19
C LYS A 14 18.56 4.01 5.89
N GLY A 15 18.02 4.56 4.81
CA GLY A 15 18.03 3.95 3.48
C GLY A 15 16.96 2.88 3.27
N LYS A 16 16.12 2.65 4.26
CA LYS A 16 15.05 1.65 4.25
C LYS A 16 13.97 1.97 5.27
N LEU A 17 12.80 1.40 5.05
CA LEU A 17 11.67 1.42 5.98
C LEU A 17 11.27 -0.01 6.32
N GLU A 18 11.12 -0.33 7.61
CA GLU A 18 10.74 -1.66 8.09
C GLU A 18 9.43 -1.59 8.89
N VAL A 19 8.59 -2.62 8.79
CA VAL A 19 7.33 -2.70 9.58
C VAL A 19 7.59 -2.56 11.08
N LYS A 20 8.68 -3.16 11.58
CA LYS A 20 9.07 -3.12 13.00
C LYS A 20 9.43 -1.72 13.51
N ASP A 21 9.67 -0.75 12.63
CA ASP A 21 10.01 0.60 13.03
C ASP A 21 8.77 1.38 13.51
N HIS A 22 7.56 0.91 13.17
CA HIS A 22 6.28 1.56 13.51
C HIS A 22 6.25 3.06 13.15
N ILE A 23 6.94 3.44 12.07
CA ILE A 23 7.01 4.84 11.61
C ILE A 23 5.69 5.21 10.95
N LYS A 24 5.16 6.36 11.37
CA LYS A 24 3.86 6.88 10.94
C LYS A 24 4.00 8.20 10.19
N PHE A 25 3.19 8.36 9.14
CA PHE A 25 3.18 9.52 8.25
C PHE A 25 1.79 10.17 8.24
N LYS A 26 1.72 11.46 8.50
CA LYS A 26 0.45 12.19 8.59
C LYS A 26 -0.20 12.35 7.23
N TYR A 27 0.61 12.51 6.18
CA TYR A 27 0.12 12.77 4.83
C TYR A 27 0.74 11.83 3.79
N ILE A 28 -0.03 11.50 2.75
CA ILE A 28 0.44 10.70 1.61
C ILE A 28 1.68 11.32 0.95
N VAL A 29 1.72 12.66 0.87
CA VAL A 29 2.86 13.36 0.28
C VAL A 29 4.17 13.15 1.04
N GLU A 30 4.14 12.87 2.35
CA GLU A 30 5.33 12.52 3.11
C GLU A 30 5.87 11.15 2.66
N ILE A 31 4.97 10.20 2.44
CA ILE A 31 5.31 8.86 1.94
C ILE A 31 5.88 8.97 0.52
N LEU A 32 5.23 9.71 -0.37
CA LEU A 32 5.69 9.88 -1.75
C LEU A 32 7.12 10.47 -1.83
N ARG A 33 7.49 11.36 -0.90
CA ARG A 33 8.85 11.91 -0.82
C ARG A 33 9.91 10.89 -0.42
N LEU A 34 9.56 9.86 0.37
CA LEU A 34 10.46 8.71 0.60
C LEU A 34 10.85 8.03 -0.73
N PHE A 35 9.98 8.13 -1.73
CA PHE A 35 10.16 7.59 -3.07
C PHE A 35 10.63 8.64 -4.09
N ASN A 36 11.18 9.78 -3.63
CA ASN A 36 11.65 10.89 -4.45
C ASN A 36 10.57 11.53 -5.35
N ILE A 37 9.29 11.42 -4.94
CA ILE A 37 8.16 12.01 -5.66
C ILE A 37 7.75 13.29 -4.94
N HIS A 38 7.93 14.43 -5.61
CA HIS A 38 7.64 15.75 -5.08
C HIS A 38 6.36 16.29 -5.73
N VAL A 39 5.27 16.28 -4.97
CA VAL A 39 3.97 16.82 -5.37
C VAL A 39 3.37 17.65 -4.24
N ASP A 40 2.56 18.66 -4.60
CA ASP A 40 1.93 19.56 -3.63
C ASP A 40 0.76 18.91 -2.88
N GLY A 41 0.17 17.86 -3.44
CA GLY A 41 -0.95 17.13 -2.87
C GLY A 41 -1.24 15.82 -3.59
N TRP A 42 -1.85 14.87 -2.87
CA TRP A 42 -2.31 13.61 -3.45
C TRP A 42 -3.56 13.10 -2.73
N MET A 43 -4.60 12.77 -3.49
CA MET A 43 -5.89 12.33 -2.94
C MET A 43 -6.28 10.91 -3.36
N LYS A 44 -5.55 10.28 -4.28
CA LYS A 44 -5.85 8.91 -4.72
C LYS A 44 -5.34 7.91 -3.68
N GLY A 45 -6.05 6.79 -3.51
CA GLY A 45 -5.66 5.70 -2.61
C GLY A 45 -4.48 4.86 -3.10
N SER A 46 -3.79 5.28 -4.16
CA SER A 46 -2.66 4.55 -4.73
C SER A 46 -1.77 5.43 -5.60
N TYR A 47 -0.55 4.96 -5.88
CA TYR A 47 0.41 5.54 -6.81
C TYR A 47 1.19 4.42 -7.50
N ILE A 48 1.32 4.44 -8.84
CA ILE A 48 2.15 3.49 -9.58
C ILE A 48 3.55 4.07 -9.70
N LEU A 49 4.55 3.39 -9.09
CA LEU A 49 5.94 3.83 -9.14
C LEU A 49 6.57 3.50 -10.49
N ASN A 50 6.34 2.29 -10.99
CA ASN A 50 6.82 1.81 -12.27
C ASN A 50 6.02 0.55 -12.71
N GLU A 51 6.50 -0.15 -13.74
CA GLU A 51 5.87 -1.37 -14.25
C GLU A 51 5.83 -2.53 -13.23
N LYS A 52 6.74 -2.52 -12.23
CA LYS A 52 6.93 -3.61 -11.26
C LYS A 52 6.48 -3.25 -9.85
N GLU A 53 6.31 -1.97 -9.53
CA GLU A 53 6.10 -1.50 -8.17
C GLU A 53 5.02 -0.40 -8.08
N GLY A 54 4.31 -0.37 -6.96
CA GLY A 54 3.37 0.69 -6.63
C GLY A 54 3.15 0.82 -5.13
N ILE A 55 2.44 1.87 -4.72
CA ILE A 55 2.12 2.19 -3.33
C ILE A 55 0.61 2.23 -3.18
N MET A 56 0.09 1.53 -2.17
CA MET A 56 -1.32 1.57 -1.79
C MET A 56 -1.47 2.33 -0.47
N PHE A 57 -2.39 3.28 -0.46
CA PHE A 57 -2.78 4.08 0.71
C PHE A 57 -4.18 3.64 1.15
N THR A 58 -4.24 2.68 2.06
CA THR A 58 -5.48 2.03 2.51
C THR A 58 -5.99 2.61 3.84
N ARG A 59 -7.29 2.41 4.11
CA ARG A 59 -7.98 2.69 5.38
C ARG A 59 -8.68 1.42 5.83
N ASN A 60 -8.89 1.25 7.14
CA ASN A 60 -9.63 0.10 7.71
C ASN A 60 -11.00 -0.09 7.04
N ASP A 61 -11.69 1.02 6.87
CA ASP A 61 -12.96 1.09 6.19
C ASP A 61 -13.18 2.49 5.61
N ASN A 62 -14.01 2.53 4.57
CA ASN A 62 -14.63 3.74 4.06
C ASN A 62 -16.02 3.36 3.51
N ALA A 63 -16.71 4.30 2.87
CA ALA A 63 -18.06 4.08 2.35
C ALA A 63 -18.15 2.94 1.31
N TYR A 64 -17.04 2.54 0.69
CA TYR A 64 -17.00 1.61 -0.44
C TYR A 64 -16.17 0.35 -0.19
N TRP A 65 -15.15 0.44 0.67
CA TRP A 65 -14.15 -0.60 0.89
C TRP A 65 -13.93 -0.85 2.37
N LYS A 66 -13.67 -2.11 2.71
CA LYS A 66 -13.25 -2.55 4.04
C LYS A 66 -12.02 -3.43 3.90
N ASP A 67 -10.91 -2.97 4.47
CA ASP A 67 -9.63 -3.64 4.32
C ASP A 67 -9.25 -4.32 5.63
N LYS A 68 -8.83 -5.58 5.53
CA LYS A 68 -8.43 -6.40 6.68
C LYS A 68 -7.02 -6.92 6.48
N PHE A 69 -6.31 -7.10 7.58
CA PHE A 69 -4.98 -7.70 7.61
C PHE A 69 -5.02 -8.91 8.54
N ASP A 70 -4.43 -10.01 8.09
CA ASP A 70 -3.94 -11.08 8.95
C ASP A 70 -2.41 -11.16 8.82
N ASP A 71 -1.79 -12.16 9.45
CA ASP A 71 -0.32 -12.31 9.46
C ASP A 71 0.28 -12.49 8.04
N GLU A 72 -0.49 -13.06 7.11
CA GLU A 72 -0.02 -13.42 5.77
C GLU A 72 -0.61 -12.56 4.64
N TYR A 73 -1.78 -11.95 4.83
CA TYR A 73 -2.55 -11.30 3.78
C TYR A 73 -3.13 -9.95 4.20
N MET A 74 -3.26 -9.09 3.21
CA MET A 74 -4.25 -8.01 3.19
C MET A 74 -5.43 -8.45 2.31
N TYR A 75 -6.65 -8.21 2.75
CA TYR A 75 -7.87 -8.39 1.96
C TYR A 75 -8.54 -7.05 1.73
N GLU A 76 -8.72 -6.67 0.46
CA GLU A 76 -9.46 -5.49 0.03
C GLU A 76 -10.89 -5.92 -0.34
N LYS A 77 -11.88 -5.61 0.51
CA LYS A 77 -13.28 -6.02 0.31
C LYS A 77 -14.16 -4.87 -0.15
N CYS A 78 -14.83 -5.02 -1.29
CA CYS A 78 -15.83 -4.06 -1.77
C CYS A 78 -17.15 -4.28 -1.03
N ILE A 79 -17.56 -3.32 -0.19
CA ILE A 79 -18.82 -3.40 0.58
C ILE A 79 -19.97 -2.64 -0.09
N ALA A 80 -19.69 -1.70 -0.99
CA ALA A 80 -20.74 -0.95 -1.68
C ALA A 80 -21.48 -1.77 -2.76
N GLN A 81 -20.91 -2.90 -3.18
CA GLN A 81 -21.46 -3.78 -4.21
C GLN A 81 -21.15 -5.24 -3.84
N GLU A 82 -21.92 -5.82 -2.92
CA GLU A 82 -21.65 -7.19 -2.42
C GLU A 82 -21.68 -8.26 -3.52
N GLU A 83 -22.46 -8.04 -4.59
CA GLU A 83 -22.55 -8.93 -5.75
C GLU A 83 -21.47 -8.66 -6.83
N LYS A 84 -20.61 -7.65 -6.62
CA LYS A 84 -19.60 -7.32 -7.62
C LYS A 84 -18.53 -8.41 -7.66
N ASN A 85 -18.51 -9.13 -8.78
CA ASN A 85 -17.41 -10.00 -9.13
C ASN A 85 -16.16 -9.16 -9.37
N ILE A 86 -15.23 -9.20 -8.42
CA ILE A 86 -13.93 -8.62 -8.61
C ILE A 86 -13.11 -9.53 -9.54
N GLU A 87 -12.47 -8.94 -10.53
CA GLU A 87 -11.65 -9.64 -11.54
C GLU A 87 -10.53 -10.48 -10.92
N ASP A 88 -10.21 -11.61 -11.58
CA ASP A 88 -9.17 -12.55 -11.13
C ASP A 88 -7.77 -11.92 -11.10
N VAL A 89 -7.56 -10.92 -11.95
CA VAL A 89 -6.35 -10.11 -11.99
C VAL A 89 -6.79 -8.67 -11.90
N ASN A 90 -6.30 -7.96 -10.90
CA ASN A 90 -6.53 -6.52 -10.81
C ASN A 90 -5.63 -5.84 -11.85
N TRP A 91 -6.14 -5.49 -13.04
CA TRP A 91 -5.34 -4.86 -14.11
C TRP A 91 -4.54 -3.64 -13.64
N TYR A 92 -5.05 -2.94 -12.61
CA TYR A 92 -4.38 -1.79 -12.02
C TYR A 92 -3.06 -2.16 -11.35
N TRP A 93 -3.05 -3.24 -10.55
CA TRP A 93 -1.84 -3.72 -9.88
C TRP A 93 -1.08 -4.73 -10.73
N GLY A 94 -1.75 -5.61 -11.47
CA GLY A 94 -1.15 -6.72 -12.19
C GLY A 94 -0.32 -7.58 -11.25
N GLU A 95 0.91 -7.87 -11.66
CA GLU A 95 1.91 -8.62 -10.87
C GLU A 95 2.83 -7.72 -10.04
N ARG A 96 2.48 -6.43 -9.88
CA ARG A 96 3.33 -5.48 -9.16
C ARG A 96 3.48 -5.86 -7.70
N LYS A 97 4.67 -5.60 -7.16
CA LYS A 97 4.88 -5.49 -5.71
C LYS A 97 4.25 -4.18 -5.23
N ILE A 98 3.47 -4.27 -4.17
CA ILE A 98 2.71 -3.17 -3.59
C ILE A 98 3.26 -2.85 -2.21
N TYR A 99 3.71 -1.62 -2.00
CA TYR A 99 4.04 -1.09 -0.68
C TYR A 99 2.76 -0.57 -0.03
N ILE A 100 2.33 -1.19 1.06
CA ILE A 100 1.04 -0.87 1.67
C ILE A 100 1.25 0.03 2.88
N PHE A 101 0.58 1.18 2.87
CA PHE A 101 0.50 2.12 3.99
C PHE A 101 -0.94 2.23 4.45
N ARG A 102 -1.21 1.93 5.72
CA ARG A 102 -2.56 1.86 6.30
C ARG A 102 -2.80 2.99 7.27
N LYS A 103 -3.96 3.65 7.15
CA LYS A 103 -4.46 4.66 8.09
C LYS A 103 -5.60 4.06 8.94
N GLU A 104 -5.45 4.04 10.26
CA GLU A 104 -6.52 3.63 11.18
C GLU A 104 -7.26 4.86 11.74
N ASN A 105 -8.60 4.90 11.71
CA ASN A 105 -9.44 5.87 12.43
C ASN A 105 -9.00 7.34 12.31
N ASP A 106 -8.71 7.80 11.10
CA ASP A 106 -8.20 9.14 10.80
C ASP A 106 -6.83 9.53 11.39
N ALA A 107 -6.08 8.55 11.91
CA ALA A 107 -4.71 8.71 12.38
C ALA A 107 -3.68 8.88 11.24
N GLU A 108 -2.43 8.56 11.50
CA GLU A 108 -1.36 8.58 10.52
C GLU A 108 -1.29 7.26 9.74
N TYR A 109 -0.64 7.29 8.58
CA TYR A 109 -0.36 6.13 7.74
C TYR A 109 0.88 5.38 8.25
N GLU A 110 0.76 4.08 8.46
CA GLU A 110 1.86 3.19 8.88
C GLU A 110 2.20 2.19 7.78
N PHE A 111 3.49 1.88 7.61
CA PHE A 111 3.93 0.88 6.64
C PHE A 111 3.61 -0.54 7.12
N MET A 112 2.83 -1.27 6.33
CA MET A 112 2.35 -2.62 6.65
C MET A 112 3.18 -3.73 6.00
N GLY A 113 4.06 -3.37 5.07
CA GLY A 113 4.92 -4.30 4.34
C GLY A 113 4.74 -4.27 2.82
N CYS A 114 5.32 -5.28 2.19
CA CYS A 114 5.34 -5.49 0.74
C CYS A 114 4.40 -6.64 0.38
N PHE A 115 3.51 -6.43 -0.58
CA PHE A 115 2.47 -7.39 -0.94
C PHE A 115 2.39 -7.61 -2.45
N VAL A 116 1.77 -8.71 -2.87
CA VAL A 116 1.42 -8.99 -4.27
C VAL A 116 0.04 -9.64 -4.31
N GLN A 117 -0.76 -9.41 -5.36
CA GLN A 117 -2.04 -10.12 -5.49
C GLN A 117 -1.80 -11.63 -5.53
N ASP A 118 -2.63 -12.43 -4.83
CA ASP A 118 -2.56 -13.89 -4.86
C ASP A 118 -3.73 -14.49 -5.66
N PRO A 119 -3.50 -14.87 -6.94
CA PRO A 119 -4.55 -15.45 -7.77
C PRO A 119 -5.05 -16.80 -7.26
N LYS A 120 -4.23 -17.57 -6.53
CA LYS A 120 -4.64 -18.86 -5.99
C LYS A 120 -5.59 -18.66 -4.82
N LYS A 121 -5.26 -17.76 -3.91
CA LYS A 121 -6.14 -17.39 -2.79
C LYS A 121 -7.46 -16.79 -3.29
N LEU A 122 -7.42 -15.98 -4.35
CA LEU A 122 -8.62 -15.42 -4.96
C LEU A 122 -9.55 -16.50 -5.54
N LYS A 123 -9.00 -17.51 -6.22
CA LYS A 123 -9.77 -18.67 -6.69
C LYS A 123 -10.39 -19.47 -5.54
N GLN A 124 -9.68 -19.60 -4.41
CA GLN A 124 -10.21 -20.25 -3.21
C GLN A 124 -11.40 -19.48 -2.62
N LEU A 125 -11.31 -18.14 -2.51
CA LEU A 125 -12.41 -17.29 -2.04
C LEU A 125 -13.64 -17.42 -2.95
N ARG A 126 -13.45 -17.43 -4.27
CA ARG A 126 -14.55 -17.63 -5.22
C ARG A 126 -15.22 -19.00 -5.09
N ALA A 127 -14.44 -20.07 -4.86
CA ALA A 127 -15.01 -21.39 -4.61
C ALA A 127 -15.86 -21.46 -3.33
N GLN A 128 -15.66 -20.50 -2.40
CA GLN A 128 -16.46 -20.31 -1.19
C GLN A 128 -17.64 -19.33 -1.39
N GLY A 129 -17.85 -18.84 -2.61
CA GLY A 129 -18.89 -17.84 -2.91
C GLY A 129 -18.50 -16.40 -2.57
N ILE A 130 -17.24 -16.13 -2.22
CA ILE A 130 -16.74 -14.78 -1.93
C ILE A 130 -16.14 -14.21 -3.21
N CYS A 131 -16.84 -13.28 -3.86
CA CYS A 131 -16.42 -12.67 -5.12
C CYS A 131 -16.05 -11.18 -5.02
N ASN A 132 -16.35 -10.52 -3.89
CA ASN A 132 -16.14 -9.09 -3.67
C ASN A 132 -14.88 -8.77 -2.85
N GLU A 133 -13.91 -9.69 -2.78
CA GLU A 133 -12.70 -9.53 -1.96
C GLU A 133 -11.43 -9.86 -2.76
N ARG A 134 -10.39 -9.02 -2.67
CA ARG A 134 -9.06 -9.26 -3.26
C ARG A 134 -8.02 -9.59 -2.18
N PRO A 135 -7.39 -10.77 -2.23
CA PRO A 135 -6.28 -11.09 -1.36
C PRO A 135 -4.94 -10.62 -1.96
N TYR A 136 -4.15 -9.95 -1.15
CA TYR A 136 -2.77 -9.61 -1.41
C TYR A 136 -1.89 -10.31 -0.37
N LYS A 137 -0.98 -11.17 -0.82
CA LYS A 137 -0.05 -11.91 0.03
C LYS A 137 1.15 -11.07 0.41
N LYS A 138 1.51 -11.07 1.69
CA LYS A 138 2.74 -10.45 2.20
C LYS A 138 3.96 -11.21 1.68
N ILE A 139 4.90 -10.47 1.10
CA ILE A 139 6.15 -11.00 0.53
C ILE A 139 7.40 -10.36 1.14
N GLY A 140 7.23 -9.36 2.01
CA GLY A 140 8.34 -8.74 2.73
C GLY A 140 7.88 -7.70 3.73
N GLU A 141 8.78 -7.32 4.63
CA GLU A 141 8.54 -6.36 5.72
C GLU A 141 9.42 -5.11 5.62
N GLU A 142 10.14 -4.98 4.50
CA GLU A 142 11.12 -3.93 4.28
C GLU A 142 10.98 -3.38 2.85
N VAL A 143 11.15 -2.07 2.73
CA VAL A 143 11.36 -1.39 1.44
C VAL A 143 12.67 -0.61 1.48
N ILE A 144 13.49 -0.81 0.44
CA ILE A 144 14.77 -0.10 0.25
C ILE A 144 14.51 1.24 -0.42
N LEU A 145 14.88 2.32 0.25
CA LEU A 145 14.73 3.71 -0.20
C LEU A 145 16.01 4.24 -0.90
N THR A 146 17.17 3.59 -0.70
CA THR A 146 18.47 4.02 -1.27
C THR A 146 18.56 3.96 -2.79
N LYS A 147 17.62 3.29 -3.49
CA LYS A 147 17.58 3.20 -4.95
C LYS A 147 17.35 4.56 -5.65
N LEU A 148 17.17 5.64 -4.90
CA LEU A 148 16.80 6.96 -5.40
C LEU A 148 17.93 8.01 -5.28
N LYS A 149 19.08 7.65 -4.69
CA LYS A 149 20.23 8.56 -4.55
C LYS A 149 21.03 8.78 -5.85
N SER A 150 20.67 8.16 -6.97
CA SER A 150 21.50 8.17 -8.20
C SER A 150 20.91 8.95 -9.37
N ILE A 151 20.09 9.98 -9.12
CA ILE A 151 19.72 10.94 -10.17
C ILE A 151 20.04 12.35 -9.65
N SER A 152 21.34 12.61 -9.56
CA SER A 152 21.88 13.95 -9.49
C SER A 152 23.26 13.90 -10.16
N ASP A 153 23.24 14.06 -11.48
CA ASP A 153 24.32 14.65 -12.28
C ASP A 153 23.71 15.82 -13.06
#